data_AF-A0A0B0NH95-F1
#
_entry.id   AF-A0A0B0NH95-F1
#
_cell.length_a   1.000
_cell.length_b   1.000
_cell.length_c   1.000
_cell.angle_alpha   90.00
_cell.angle_beta   90.00
_cell.angle_gamma   90.00
#
_symmetry.space_group_name_H-M   'P 1'
#
loop_
_entity.id
_entity.type
_entity.pdbx_description
1 polymer ?
#
loop_
_entity_poly.entity_id
_entity_poly.type
_entity_poly.pdbx_seq_one_letter_code
_entity_poly.pdbx_strand_id
1 'polypeptide(L)'
;MSEKHCWTTRIEKELSRQNNKKAYIGRRIVIEMLPGSFIPAQTRLVAAFAFIFVFLIVFADSVTNDSQVKCSRTCIAENCNSVGIRYGKYCGVGWSGCPGEKPCDDLDACCKIHDECVEKKGLINVKCHEKFKSCIKKVQKSGKVGFSRNCPVEMAVPTMMQGMDMAILLSRLGSTKLEL
;
A
#
# COMPACT_ATOMS: atom_id res chain seq x y z
N MET A 1 26.43 -19.02 -19.06
CA MET A 1 27.07 -17.79 -19.59
C MET A 1 26.06 -17.17 -20.55
N SER A 2 25.19 -16.24 -20.19
CA SER A 2 25.43 -14.87 -19.72
C SER A 2 24.13 -14.29 -19.13
N GLU A 3 24.01 -14.20 -17.81
CA GLU A 3 22.90 -13.54 -17.08
C GLU A 3 23.36 -12.24 -16.39
N LYS A 4 24.60 -11.80 -16.63
CA LYS A 4 25.22 -10.66 -15.92
C LYS A 4 25.12 -9.32 -16.66
N HIS A 5 24.39 -9.24 -17.78
CA HIS A 5 24.31 -8.01 -18.60
C HIS A 5 22.95 -7.30 -18.62
N CYS A 6 21.92 -7.80 -17.94
CA CYS A 6 20.62 -7.10 -17.86
C CYS A 6 20.43 -6.30 -16.55
N TRP A 7 21.32 -6.47 -15.56
CA TRP A 7 21.23 -5.78 -14.27
C TRP A 7 21.78 -4.35 -14.32
N THR A 8 22.69 -4.05 -15.25
CA THR A 8 23.41 -2.76 -15.30
C THR A 8 22.59 -1.63 -15.96
N THR A 9 21.63 -1.94 -16.84
CA THR A 9 20.87 -0.91 -17.60
C THR A 9 19.65 -0.35 -16.88
N ARG A 10 19.22 -0.96 -15.75
CA ARG A 10 18.10 -0.47 -14.94
C ARG A 10 18.55 0.60 -13.92
N ILE A 11 19.78 0.51 -13.40
CA ILE A 11 20.33 1.48 -12.43
C ILE A 11 20.60 2.84 -13.08
N GLU A 12 21.11 2.88 -14.32
CA GLU A 12 21.34 4.13 -15.05
C GLU A 12 20.05 4.90 -15.38
N LYS A 13 18.94 4.20 -15.64
CA LYS A 13 17.61 4.82 -15.84
C LYS A 13 16.99 5.38 -14.56
N GLU A 14 17.38 4.88 -13.38
CA GLU A 14 16.92 5.39 -12.08
C GLU A 14 17.71 6.65 -11.66
N LEU A 15 19.01 6.73 -11.97
CA LEU A 15 19.85 7.92 -11.73
C LEU A 15 19.49 9.11 -12.64
N SER A 16 19.14 8.87 -13.91
CA SER A 16 18.70 9.94 -14.82
C SER A 16 17.35 10.56 -14.38
N ARG A 17 16.44 9.78 -13.80
CA ARG A 17 15.15 10.27 -13.27
C ARG A 17 15.30 11.12 -12.00
N GLN A 18 16.29 10.84 -11.16
CA GLN A 18 16.59 11.63 -9.96
C GLN A 18 17.20 13.00 -10.31
N ASN A 19 18.09 13.08 -11.31
CA ASN A 19 18.69 14.35 -11.73
C ASN A 19 17.68 15.30 -12.42
N ASN A 20 16.68 14.77 -13.13
CA ASN A 20 15.68 15.60 -13.83
C ASN A 20 14.64 16.24 -12.89
N LYS A 21 14.45 15.72 -11.67
CA LYS A 21 13.61 16.35 -10.63
C LYS A 21 14.26 17.57 -9.98
N LYS A 22 15.59 17.72 -10.06
CA LYS A 22 16.29 18.93 -9.60
C LYS A 22 16.28 20.08 -10.60
N ALA A 23 15.78 19.87 -11.83
CA ALA A 23 15.85 20.85 -12.93
C ALA A 23 14.58 21.70 -13.13
N TYR A 24 13.52 21.53 -12.34
CA TYR A 24 12.27 22.31 -12.45
C TYR A 24 12.00 23.27 -11.28
N ILE A 25 13.05 23.65 -10.54
CA ILE A 25 12.99 24.76 -9.58
C ILE A 25 13.97 25.83 -10.07
N GLY A 26 13.47 26.70 -10.93
CA GLY A 26 14.25 27.76 -11.55
C GLY A 26 13.35 28.83 -12.15
N ARG A 27 12.35 29.32 -11.39
CA ARG A 27 11.60 30.51 -11.80
C ARG A 27 12.32 31.75 -11.27
N ARG A 28 13.08 32.35 -12.18
CA ARG A 28 13.79 33.63 -12.08
C ARG A 28 12.80 34.73 -11.68
N ILE A 29 12.88 35.24 -10.45
CA ILE A 29 12.24 36.51 -10.08
C ILE A 29 13.30 37.59 -10.27
N VAL A 30 13.08 38.44 -11.27
CA VAL A 30 13.90 39.62 -11.52
C VAL A 30 13.43 40.68 -10.53
N ILE A 31 14.25 40.99 -9.51
CA ILE A 31 14.03 42.17 -8.67
C ILE A 31 14.84 43.28 -9.31
N GLU A 32 14.19 44.14 -10.11
CA GLU A 32 14.77 45.43 -10.47
C GLU A 32 14.92 46.27 -9.19
N MET A 33 16.15 46.64 -8.87
CA MET A 33 16.46 47.59 -7.81
C MET A 33 16.48 48.99 -8.41
N LEU A 34 15.48 49.82 -8.08
CA LEU A 34 15.54 51.27 -8.32
C LEU A 34 16.23 51.97 -7.13
N PRO A 35 17.05 53.01 -7.35
CA PRO A 35 17.84 53.63 -6.31
C PRO A 35 17.02 54.69 -5.55
N GLY A 36 17.07 54.57 -4.21
CA GLY A 36 17.09 55.67 -3.24
C GLY A 36 15.95 56.69 -3.24
N SER A 37 15.18 56.74 -2.15
CA SER A 37 14.94 57.99 -1.43
C SER A 37 14.32 57.75 -0.03
N PHE A 38 15.02 58.29 0.97
CA PHE A 38 14.53 59.02 2.15
C PHE A 38 13.43 58.44 3.06
N ILE A 39 13.79 58.30 4.35
CA ILE A 39 12.94 57.90 5.49
C ILE A 39 12.05 59.08 5.93
N PRO A 40 10.80 58.82 6.35
CA PRO A 40 10.43 59.19 7.73
C PRO A 40 9.69 58.06 8.46
N ALA A 41 9.87 58.07 9.78
CA ALA A 41 9.42 57.05 10.71
C ALA A 41 7.91 57.08 10.93
N GLN A 42 7.13 56.12 10.40
CA GLN A 42 5.76 55.88 10.88
C GLN A 42 5.11 54.53 10.51
N THR A 43 5.85 53.52 10.05
CA THR A 43 5.27 52.30 9.46
C THR A 43 5.83 51.03 10.09
N ARG A 44 5.50 50.76 11.36
CA ARG A 44 5.88 49.50 12.03
C ARG A 44 4.74 48.54 12.36
N LEU A 45 3.49 48.87 12.04
CA LEU A 45 2.36 47.99 12.37
C LEU A 45 1.70 47.33 11.16
N VAL A 46 1.81 47.87 9.94
CA VAL A 46 1.14 47.27 8.76
C VAL A 46 1.99 46.19 8.08
N ALA A 47 3.32 46.26 8.18
CA ALA A 47 4.21 45.27 7.57
C ALA A 47 4.19 43.92 8.30
N ALA A 48 3.90 43.89 9.60
CA ALA A 48 3.89 42.65 10.38
C ALA A 48 2.69 41.75 10.04
N PHE A 49 1.53 42.32 9.69
CA PHE A 49 0.33 41.53 9.36
C PHE A 49 0.37 40.93 7.95
N ALA A 50 1.08 41.56 7.00
CA ALA A 50 1.20 41.04 5.64
C ALA A 50 2.05 39.75 5.58
N PHE A 51 3.11 39.65 6.37
CA PHE A 51 3.94 38.44 6.44
C PHE A 51 3.23 37.27 7.14
N ILE A 52 2.38 37.55 8.13
CA ILE A 52 1.58 36.53 8.84
C ILE A 52 0.52 35.93 7.90
N PHE A 53 -0.13 36.74 7.07
CA PHE A 53 -1.10 36.24 6.10
C PHE A 53 -0.45 35.41 4.98
N VAL A 54 0.75 35.79 4.52
CA VAL A 54 1.51 35.02 3.51
C VAL A 54 2.00 33.69 4.08
N PHE A 55 2.43 33.63 5.34
CA PHE A 55 2.78 32.36 5.99
C PHE A 55 1.57 31.42 6.18
N LEU A 56 0.38 31.95 6.46
CA LEU A 56 -0.83 31.14 6.61
C LEU A 56 -1.35 30.57 5.28
N ILE A 57 -1.14 31.26 4.15
CA ILE A 57 -1.58 30.77 2.83
C ILE A 57 -0.65 29.66 2.30
N VAL A 58 0.65 29.69 2.63
CA VAL A 58 1.64 28.66 2.18
C VAL A 58 1.40 27.28 2.80
N PHE A 59 0.72 27.18 3.94
CA PHE A 59 0.36 25.89 4.55
C PHE A 59 -1.03 25.36 4.15
N ALA A 60 -1.77 26.07 3.29
CA ALA A 60 -3.07 25.61 2.80
C ALA A 60 -2.97 24.77 1.51
N ASP A 61 -1.76 24.42 1.06
CA ASP A 61 -1.57 23.57 -0.11
C ASP A 61 -1.70 22.08 0.25
N SER A 62 -2.91 21.58 0.02
CA SER A 62 -3.30 20.17 -0.22
C SER A 62 -3.05 19.17 0.91
N VAL A 63 -4.08 19.02 1.76
CA VAL A 63 -4.42 17.71 2.34
C VAL A 63 -4.81 16.77 1.19
N THR A 64 -3.83 16.20 0.50
CA THR A 64 -3.98 14.85 -0.05
C THR A 64 -3.39 13.90 0.98
N ASN A 65 -4.10 13.71 2.10
CA ASN A 65 -3.99 12.46 2.85
C ASN A 65 -4.66 11.36 2.01
N ASP A 66 -4.11 11.08 0.84
CA ASP A 66 -4.23 9.73 0.30
C ASP A 66 -3.24 8.93 1.12
N SER A 67 -3.67 8.50 2.32
CA SER A 67 -3.11 7.31 2.92
C SER A 67 -3.36 6.20 1.90
N GLN A 68 -2.54 6.13 0.85
CA GLN A 68 -2.75 5.20 -0.26
C GLN A 68 -2.77 3.83 0.37
N VAL A 69 -3.98 3.28 0.53
CA VAL A 69 -4.17 1.88 0.85
C VAL A 69 -3.47 1.18 -0.29
N LYS A 70 -2.26 0.67 -0.01
CA LYS A 70 -1.37 0.15 -1.03
C LYS A 70 -1.97 -1.16 -1.52
N CYS A 71 -2.84 -1.05 -2.50
CA CYS A 71 -3.51 -2.18 -3.13
C CYS A 71 -2.65 -2.75 -4.26
N SER A 72 -2.80 -4.04 -4.53
CA SER A 72 -2.04 -4.73 -5.57
C SER A 72 -2.75 -4.70 -6.92
N ARG A 73 -1.99 -4.44 -8.00
CA ARG A 73 -2.42 -4.66 -9.39
C ARG A 73 -1.68 -5.82 -10.06
N THR A 74 -0.74 -6.44 -9.37
CA THR A 74 0.17 -7.44 -9.94
C THR A 74 0.14 -8.72 -9.12
N CYS A 75 0.24 -9.87 -9.77
CA CYS A 75 0.36 -11.15 -9.11
C CYS A 75 1.76 -11.31 -8.51
N ILE A 76 1.84 -11.38 -7.17
CA ILE A 76 3.12 -11.58 -6.46
C ILE A 76 3.12 -12.89 -5.68
N ALA A 77 4.31 -13.43 -5.45
CA ALA A 77 4.51 -14.70 -4.77
C ALA A 77 5.72 -14.56 -3.83
N GLU A 78 5.47 -14.11 -2.61
CA GLU A 78 6.48 -13.81 -1.59
C GLU A 78 6.15 -14.54 -0.28
N ASN A 79 7.18 -15.00 0.44
CA ASN A 79 7.07 -15.60 1.79
C ASN A 79 6.04 -16.75 1.89
N CYS A 80 5.97 -17.61 0.88
CA CYS A 80 4.87 -18.57 0.72
C CYS A 80 4.80 -19.69 1.75
N ASN A 81 5.81 -19.78 2.63
CA ASN A 81 5.91 -20.72 3.74
C ASN A 81 5.92 -20.02 5.12
N SER A 82 5.51 -18.75 5.19
CA SER A 82 5.53 -17.94 6.41
C SER A 82 4.26 -17.08 6.55
N VAL A 83 3.95 -16.64 7.78
CA VAL A 83 2.79 -15.79 8.10
C VAL A 83 2.78 -14.48 7.30
N GLY A 84 3.95 -14.01 6.84
CA GLY A 84 4.11 -12.85 5.95
C GLY A 84 3.81 -13.12 4.47
N ILE A 85 3.07 -14.20 4.14
CA ILE A 85 2.73 -14.61 2.78
C ILE A 85 2.06 -13.46 2.01
N ARG A 86 2.53 -13.23 0.79
CA ARG A 86 1.82 -12.46 -0.21
C ARG A 86 1.68 -13.29 -1.47
N TYR A 87 0.44 -13.68 -1.75
CA TYR A 87 0.11 -14.55 -2.87
C TYR A 87 -0.96 -13.90 -3.74
N GLY A 88 -0.69 -13.81 -5.04
CA GLY A 88 -1.57 -13.16 -5.99
C GLY A 88 -1.73 -11.67 -5.68
N LYS A 89 -2.96 -11.17 -5.74
CA LYS A 89 -3.29 -9.78 -5.42
C LYS A 89 -3.96 -9.63 -4.05
N TYR A 90 -4.57 -10.69 -3.53
CA TYR A 90 -5.50 -10.61 -2.39
C TYR A 90 -5.06 -11.43 -1.17
N CYS A 91 -4.15 -12.39 -1.31
CA CYS A 91 -3.79 -13.21 -0.16
C CYS A 91 -2.64 -12.58 0.63
N GLY A 92 -2.94 -12.08 1.84
CA GLY A 92 -1.94 -11.69 2.83
C GLY A 92 -2.52 -10.77 3.90
N VAL A 93 -1.91 -10.76 5.09
CA VAL A 93 -2.37 -9.86 6.17
C VAL A 93 -2.09 -8.40 5.77
N GLY A 94 -3.14 -7.59 5.71
CA GLY A 94 -3.04 -6.20 5.27
C GLY A 94 -2.63 -6.04 3.81
N TRP A 95 -2.82 -7.07 2.99
CA TRP A 95 -2.50 -7.08 1.57
C TRP A 95 -3.74 -7.42 0.77
N SER A 96 -4.17 -6.53 -0.13
CA SER A 96 -5.36 -6.75 -0.95
C SER A 96 -5.21 -6.14 -2.34
N GLY A 97 -6.05 -6.57 -3.29
CA GLY A 97 -6.04 -6.11 -4.67
C GLY A 97 -6.80 -4.80 -4.85
N CYS A 98 -6.43 -4.01 -5.86
CA CYS A 98 -7.12 -2.76 -6.15
C CYS A 98 -8.57 -3.00 -6.62
N PRO A 99 -9.47 -1.99 -6.47
CA PRO A 99 -10.82 -2.07 -7.01
C PRO A 99 -10.82 -2.45 -8.50
N GLY A 100 -11.66 -3.41 -8.87
CA GLY A 100 -11.78 -3.89 -10.24
C GLY A 100 -10.75 -4.95 -10.67
N GLU A 101 -9.71 -5.22 -9.86
CA GLU A 101 -8.74 -6.25 -10.19
C GLU A 101 -9.35 -7.65 -10.16
N LYS A 102 -8.93 -8.49 -11.12
CA LYS A 102 -9.26 -9.91 -11.14
C LYS A 102 -8.20 -10.70 -10.36
N PRO A 103 -8.61 -11.75 -9.62
CA PRO A 103 -7.68 -12.64 -8.94
C PRO A 103 -6.77 -13.36 -9.96
N CYS A 104 -5.58 -13.73 -9.51
CA CYS A 104 -4.56 -14.39 -10.32
C CYS A 104 -4.89 -15.87 -10.62
N ASP A 105 -5.59 -16.53 -9.70
CA ASP A 105 -6.12 -17.90 -9.84
C ASP A 105 -7.24 -18.17 -8.82
N ASP A 106 -7.65 -19.44 -8.70
CA ASP A 106 -8.72 -19.86 -7.79
C ASP A 106 -8.35 -19.67 -6.30
N LEU A 107 -7.06 -19.76 -5.94
CA LEU A 107 -6.61 -19.54 -4.56
C LEU A 107 -6.71 -18.05 -4.22
N ASP A 108 -6.22 -17.20 -5.11
CA ASP A 108 -6.33 -15.73 -4.98
C ASP A 108 -7.80 -15.26 -5.00
N ALA A 109 -8.68 -15.97 -5.72
CA ALA A 109 -10.12 -15.71 -5.71
C ALA A 109 -10.75 -15.97 -4.34
N CYS A 110 -10.32 -17.02 -3.62
CA CYS A 110 -10.75 -17.26 -2.24
C CYS A 110 -10.34 -16.10 -1.32
N CYS A 111 -9.14 -15.55 -1.50
CA CYS A 111 -8.65 -14.43 -0.71
C CYS A 111 -9.44 -13.14 -1.00
N LYS A 112 -9.75 -12.86 -2.27
CA LYS A 112 -10.63 -11.73 -2.62
C LYS A 112 -11.98 -11.81 -1.92
N ILE A 113 -12.60 -12.99 -1.91
CA ILE A 113 -13.88 -13.23 -1.22
C ILE A 113 -13.74 -13.03 0.29
N HIS A 114 -12.60 -13.42 0.87
CA HIS A 114 -12.31 -13.25 2.29
C HIS A 114 -12.15 -11.77 2.64
N ASP A 115 -11.35 -11.03 1.89
CA ASP A 115 -11.15 -9.58 2.05
C ASP A 115 -12.47 -8.83 2.00
N GLU A 116 -13.28 -9.08 0.96
CA GLU A 116 -14.62 -8.46 0.83
C GLU A 116 -15.56 -8.85 1.98
N CYS A 117 -15.38 -10.04 2.58
CA CYS A 117 -16.17 -10.49 3.72
C CYS A 117 -15.78 -9.74 5.00
N VAL A 118 -14.48 -9.64 5.29
CA VAL A 118 -13.98 -8.98 6.50
C VAL A 118 -14.13 -7.46 6.44
N GLU A 119 -14.07 -6.86 5.25
CA GLU A 119 -14.38 -5.46 5.04
C GLU A 119 -15.85 -5.16 5.40
N LYS A 120 -16.77 -6.04 5.01
CA LYS A 120 -18.22 -5.87 5.27
C LYS A 120 -18.65 -6.28 6.68
N LYS A 121 -17.99 -7.27 7.27
CA LYS A 121 -18.46 -7.94 8.51
C LYS A 121 -17.53 -7.81 9.72
N GLY A 122 -16.38 -7.16 9.53
CA GLY A 122 -15.35 -6.99 10.55
C GLY A 122 -14.22 -8.02 10.44
N LEU A 123 -13.02 -7.57 10.83
CA LEU A 123 -11.77 -8.33 10.75
C LEU A 123 -11.76 -9.60 11.62
N ILE A 124 -12.53 -9.63 12.71
CA ILE A 124 -12.62 -10.76 13.65
C ILE A 124 -13.82 -11.69 13.36
N ASN A 125 -14.42 -11.58 12.17
CA ASN A 125 -15.61 -12.37 11.85
C ASN A 125 -15.24 -13.84 11.58
N VAL A 126 -15.48 -14.70 12.57
CA VAL A 126 -15.23 -16.16 12.50
C VAL A 126 -15.86 -16.80 11.26
N LYS A 127 -17.05 -16.37 10.83
CA LYS A 127 -17.72 -16.92 9.65
C LYS A 127 -16.99 -16.59 8.35
N CYS A 128 -16.30 -15.45 8.26
CA CYS A 128 -15.44 -15.13 7.12
C CYS A 128 -14.22 -16.07 7.08
N HIS A 129 -13.56 -16.28 8.21
CA HIS A 129 -12.38 -17.16 8.30
C HIS A 129 -12.72 -18.62 7.99
N GLU A 130 -13.82 -19.16 8.51
CA GLU A 130 -14.25 -20.55 8.22
C GLU A 130 -14.64 -20.75 6.76
N LYS A 131 -15.30 -19.77 6.14
CA LYS A 131 -15.60 -19.81 4.70
C LYS A 131 -14.33 -19.80 3.86
N PHE A 132 -13.34 -18.99 4.23
CA PHE A 132 -12.07 -18.93 3.54
C PHE A 132 -11.32 -20.27 3.63
N LYS A 133 -11.23 -20.88 4.83
CA LYS A 133 -10.67 -22.23 5.02
C LYS A 133 -11.33 -23.28 4.12
N SER A 134 -12.67 -23.26 4.05
CA SER A 134 -13.43 -24.17 3.18
C SER A 134 -13.12 -23.95 1.68
N CYS A 135 -12.96 -22.69 1.27
CA CYS A 135 -12.63 -22.32 -0.11
C CYS A 135 -11.24 -22.84 -0.50
N ILE A 136 -10.20 -22.50 0.27
CA ILE A 136 -8.82 -22.88 -0.06
C ILE A 136 -8.59 -24.40 0.02
N LYS A 137 -9.32 -25.11 0.90
CA LYS A 137 -9.30 -26.57 0.95
C LYS A 137 -9.87 -27.21 -0.32
N LYS A 138 -10.87 -26.60 -0.96
CA LYS A 138 -11.40 -27.07 -2.25
C LYS A 138 -10.39 -26.82 -3.38
N VAL A 139 -9.74 -25.66 -3.37
CA VAL A 139 -8.68 -25.34 -4.35
C VAL A 139 -7.52 -26.31 -4.23
N GLN A 140 -7.04 -26.59 -3.02
CA GLN A 140 -5.98 -27.57 -2.79
C GLN A 140 -6.34 -28.96 -3.31
N LYS A 141 -7.58 -29.41 -3.11
CA LYS A 141 -8.06 -30.71 -3.62
C LYS A 141 -8.14 -30.79 -5.15
N SER A 142 -8.18 -29.65 -5.84
CA SER A 142 -8.21 -29.63 -7.31
C SER A 142 -6.87 -30.03 -7.94
N GLY A 143 -5.77 -30.05 -7.17
CA GLY A 143 -4.43 -30.41 -7.65
C GLY A 143 -3.83 -29.39 -8.63
N LYS A 144 -4.41 -28.18 -8.72
CA LYS A 144 -3.86 -27.09 -9.53
C LYS A 144 -2.65 -26.49 -8.83
N VAL A 145 -1.54 -26.35 -9.55
CA VAL A 145 -0.30 -25.71 -9.06
C VAL A 145 -0.52 -24.23 -8.68
N GLY A 146 -1.50 -23.56 -9.29
CA GLY A 146 -1.72 -22.12 -9.17
C GLY A 146 -0.94 -21.31 -10.20
N PHE A 147 -0.94 -19.98 -10.08
CA PHE A 147 -0.32 -19.09 -11.05
C PHE A 147 1.22 -19.06 -10.99
N SER A 148 1.83 -19.51 -9.87
CA SER A 148 3.28 -19.46 -9.63
C SER A 148 3.84 -20.83 -9.26
N ARG A 149 4.93 -21.24 -9.93
CA ARG A 149 5.65 -22.49 -9.61
C ARG A 149 6.54 -22.38 -8.37
N ASN A 150 6.98 -21.17 -8.02
CA ASN A 150 7.83 -20.92 -6.85
C ASN A 150 7.02 -20.96 -5.55
N CYS A 151 5.71 -20.76 -5.66
CA CYS A 151 4.76 -20.79 -4.57
C CYS A 151 3.55 -21.61 -4.98
N PRO A 152 3.68 -22.93 -5.05
CA PRO A 152 2.57 -23.79 -5.44
C PRO A 152 1.45 -23.72 -4.40
N VAL A 153 0.22 -23.98 -4.82
CA VAL A 153 -0.97 -24.04 -3.94
C VAL A 153 -0.73 -24.98 -2.75
N GLU A 154 -0.04 -26.10 -2.96
CA GLU A 154 0.30 -27.08 -1.93
C GLU A 154 1.22 -26.51 -0.83
N MET A 155 2.01 -25.48 -1.12
CA MET A 155 2.84 -24.78 -0.16
C MET A 155 2.08 -23.63 0.52
N ALA A 156 1.33 -22.85 -0.26
CA ALA A 156 0.66 -21.65 0.21
C ALA A 156 -0.56 -21.95 1.12
N VAL A 157 -1.36 -22.96 0.77
CA VAL A 157 -2.60 -23.29 1.49
C VAL A 157 -2.35 -23.68 2.96
N PRO A 158 -1.38 -24.55 3.31
CA PRO A 158 -1.07 -24.86 4.70
C PRO A 158 -0.76 -23.63 5.56
N THR A 159 0.05 -22.69 5.04
CA THR A 159 0.36 -21.44 5.74
C THR A 159 -0.89 -20.57 5.92
N MET A 160 -1.72 -20.43 4.89
CA MET A 160 -2.98 -19.69 4.99
C MET A 160 -3.96 -20.32 5.98
N MET A 161 -4.07 -21.65 6.00
CA MET A 161 -4.89 -22.40 6.96
C MET A 161 -4.45 -22.13 8.40
N GLN A 162 -3.15 -22.20 8.66
CA GLN A 162 -2.58 -21.90 9.98
C GLN A 162 -2.88 -20.46 10.42
N GLY A 163 -2.73 -19.49 9.53
CA GLY A 163 -3.08 -18.09 9.79
C GLY A 163 -4.55 -17.92 10.17
N MET A 164 -5.45 -18.65 9.51
CA MET A 164 -6.88 -18.62 9.83
C MET A 164 -7.23 -19.27 11.15
N ASP A 165 -6.60 -20.39 11.49
CA ASP A 165 -6.81 -21.03 12.79
C ASP A 165 -6.43 -20.10 13.94
N MET A 166 -5.31 -19.38 13.79
CA MET A 166 -4.91 -18.34 14.74
C MET A 166 -5.92 -17.17 14.79
N ALA A 167 -6.37 -16.69 13.63
CA ALA A 167 -7.35 -15.60 13.56
C ALA A 167 -8.69 -15.97 14.23
N ILE A 168 -9.17 -17.20 14.04
CA ILE A 168 -10.38 -17.71 14.68
C ILE A 168 -10.21 -17.81 16.19
N LEU A 169 -9.07 -18.33 16.66
CA LEU A 169 -8.76 -18.39 18.09
C LEU A 169 -8.80 -16.98 18.72
N LEU A 170 -8.11 -16.01 18.10
CA LEU A 170 -8.09 -14.63 18.57
C LEU A 170 -9.47 -13.98 18.52
N SER A 171 -10.28 -14.26 17.50
CA SER A 171 -11.65 -13.75 17.38
C SER A 171 -12.54 -14.23 18.54
N ARG A 172 -12.39 -15.49 18.96
CA ARG A 172 -13.12 -16.05 20.10
C ARG A 172 -12.68 -15.42 21.43
N LEU A 173 -11.38 -15.26 21.63
CA LEU A 173 -10.83 -14.62 22.84
C LEU A 173 -11.22 -13.13 22.95
N GLY A 174 -11.22 -12.41 21.83
CA GLY A 174 -11.66 -11.01 21.78
C GLY A 174 -13.15 -10.85 22.10
N SER A 175 -13.98 -11.78 21.63
CA SER A 175 -15.42 -11.79 21.92
C SER A 175 -15.69 -12.01 23.42
N THR A 176 -14.95 -12.92 24.07
CA THR A 176 -15.11 -13.16 25.51
C THR A 176 -14.70 -11.98 26.40
N LYS A 177 -13.82 -11.09 25.92
CA LYS A 177 -13.40 -9.90 26.67
C LYS A 177 -14.40 -8.75 26.55
N LEU A 178 -15.25 -8.74 25.53
CA LEU A 178 -16.30 -7.73 25.34
C LEU A 178 -17.56 -8.03 26.16
N GLU A 179 -17.72 -9.25 26.67
CA GLU A 179 -18.87 -9.69 27.47
C GLU A 179 -18.59 -9.68 29.00
N LEU A 180 -17.42 -9.20 29.43
CA LEU A 180 -17.00 -9.07 30.84
C LEU A 180 -16.81 -7.59 31.20
#